data_AF-A0A1W2AR93-F1
#
_entry.id   AF-A0A1W2AR93-F1
#
_cell.length_a   1.000
_cell.length_b   1.000
_cell.length_c   1.000
_cell.angle_alpha   90.00
_cell.angle_beta   90.00
_cell.angle_gamma   90.00
#
_symmetry.space_group_name_H-M   'P 1'
#
loop_
_entity.id
_entity.type
_entity.pdbx_description
1 polymer ?
#
loop_
_entity_poly.entity_id
_entity_poly.type
_entity_poly.pdbx_seq_one_letter_code
_entity_poly.pdbx_strand_id
1 'polypeptide(L)'
;MRYYRVHTADIAYRTKQPRGIFTAVGKLVDSKTLTEEEEKEYWKNREHFEEVLPVPPFYEQDNPDGAITWFKDTDEGNAIWNEMDFYRDMCSKYGITLVMSECDKIPGEVIYEDEFQVAVKNLYDDISIKTKELGF
;
A
#
# COMPACT_ATOMS: atom_id res chain seq x y z
N MET A 1 17.05 -7.01 7.26
CA MET A 1 15.59 -7.16 7.13
C MET A 1 15.20 -6.44 5.87
N ARG A 2 14.45 -7.09 4.98
CA ARG A 2 13.97 -6.48 3.75
C ARG A 2 12.63 -5.82 3.99
N TYR A 3 12.34 -4.83 3.15
CA TYR A 3 11.08 -4.13 3.13
C TYR A 3 10.60 -4.02 1.69
N TYR A 4 9.28 -4.10 1.50
CA TYR A 4 8.68 -3.93 0.19
C TYR A 4 7.42 -3.08 0.26
N ARG A 5 7.11 -2.44 -0.86
CA ARG A 5 5.88 -1.65 -1.03
C ARG A 5 5.28 -2.00 -2.37
N VAL A 6 3.99 -2.33 -2.36
CA VAL A 6 3.20 -2.51 -3.58
C VAL A 6 2.42 -1.23 -3.85
N HIS A 7 2.64 -0.66 -5.03
CA HIS A 7 2.09 0.63 -5.43
C HIS A 7 1.82 0.67 -6.94
N THR A 8 1.15 1.72 -7.39
CA THR A 8 0.96 1.99 -8.83
C THR A 8 1.94 3.06 -9.30
N ALA A 9 1.93 3.41 -10.59
CA ALA A 9 2.66 4.58 -11.09
C ALA A 9 1.94 5.93 -10.80
N ASP A 10 0.69 5.92 -10.34
CA ASP A 10 -0.07 7.13 -10.00
C ASP A 10 0.55 7.81 -8.78
N ILE A 11 0.95 9.07 -8.93
CA ILE A 11 1.54 9.85 -7.84
C ILE A 11 0.42 10.45 -6.98
N ALA A 12 0.40 10.11 -5.70
CA ALA A 12 -0.57 10.67 -4.77
C ALA A 12 -0.27 12.15 -4.49
N TYR A 13 -1.32 13.00 -4.57
CA TYR A 13 -1.18 14.45 -4.39
C TYR A 13 -0.54 14.85 -3.07
N ARG A 14 -0.85 14.13 -1.98
CA ARG A 14 -0.38 14.44 -0.62
C ARG A 14 1.06 14.02 -0.37
N THR A 15 1.36 12.74 -0.59
CA THR A 15 2.68 12.18 -0.29
C THR A 15 3.72 12.54 -1.34
N LYS A 16 3.29 12.96 -2.54
CA LYS A 16 4.16 13.10 -3.74
C LYS A 16 4.88 11.79 -4.11
N GLN A 17 4.34 10.67 -3.64
CA GLN A 17 4.90 9.33 -3.83
C GLN A 17 3.91 8.45 -4.60
N PRO A 18 4.40 7.37 -5.22
CA PRO A 18 3.56 6.34 -5.83
C PRO A 18 2.47 5.81 -4.87
N ARG A 19 1.24 5.72 -5.36
CA ARG A 19 0.05 5.37 -4.59
C ARG A 19 0.03 3.89 -4.21
N GLY A 20 -0.20 3.59 -2.94
CA GLY A 20 -0.32 2.20 -2.46
C GLY A 20 -1.59 1.51 -2.95
N ILE A 21 -1.58 0.18 -3.01
CA ILE A 21 -2.65 -0.64 -3.59
C ILE A 21 -4.06 -0.34 -3.01
N PHE A 22 -4.21 -0.25 -1.69
CA PHE A 22 -5.49 0.08 -1.05
C PHE A 22 -6.10 1.38 -1.59
N THR A 23 -5.29 2.44 -1.62
CA THR A 23 -5.73 3.75 -2.11
C THR A 23 -5.92 3.79 -3.63
N ALA A 24 -5.26 2.91 -4.39
CA ALA A 24 -5.45 2.80 -5.82
C ALA A 24 -6.82 2.19 -6.16
N VAL A 25 -7.20 1.12 -5.47
CA VAL A 25 -8.54 0.52 -5.62
C VAL A 25 -9.62 1.43 -5.02
N GLY A 26 -9.36 2.09 -3.88
CA GLY A 26 -10.29 3.07 -3.32
C GLY A 26 -10.63 4.22 -4.29
N LYS A 27 -9.69 4.64 -5.14
CA LYS A 27 -9.99 5.62 -6.20
C LYS A 27 -11.03 5.13 -7.21
N LEU A 28 -11.09 3.82 -7.49
CA LEU A 28 -12.11 3.26 -8.40
C LEU A 28 -13.52 3.36 -7.79
N VAL A 29 -13.61 3.24 -6.46
CA VAL A 29 -14.85 3.47 -5.69
C VAL A 29 -15.22 4.95 -5.77
N ASP A 30 -14.27 5.84 -5.43
CA ASP A 30 -14.50 7.30 -5.44
C ASP A 30 -14.92 7.81 -6.83
N SER A 31 -14.38 7.24 -7.91
CA SER A 31 -14.72 7.58 -9.29
C SER A 31 -15.96 6.87 -9.83
N LYS A 32 -16.69 6.11 -9.00
CA LYS A 32 -17.88 5.33 -9.38
C LYS A 32 -17.66 4.44 -10.60
N THR A 33 -16.47 3.84 -10.67
CA THR A 33 -16.05 2.97 -11.78
C THR A 33 -16.41 1.50 -11.51
N LEU A 34 -16.60 1.14 -10.24
CA LEU A 34 -16.99 -0.20 -9.83
C LEU A 34 -18.50 -0.44 -10.03
N THR A 35 -18.86 -1.70 -10.25
CA THR A 35 -20.24 -2.16 -10.11
C THR A 35 -20.65 -2.20 -8.63
N GLU A 36 -21.96 -2.23 -8.36
CA GLU A 36 -22.49 -2.29 -6.99
C GLU A 36 -21.98 -3.53 -6.22
N GLU A 37 -21.84 -4.67 -6.90
CA GLU A 37 -21.33 -5.91 -6.30
C GLU A 37 -19.84 -5.80 -5.93
N GLU A 38 -19.03 -5.19 -6.80
CA GLU A 38 -17.61 -4.96 -6.53
C GLU A 38 -17.40 -3.94 -5.42
N GLU A 39 -18.20 -2.87 -5.39
CA GLU A 39 -18.14 -1.89 -4.31
C GLU A 39 -18.49 -2.53 -2.96
N LYS A 40 -19.51 -3.40 -2.94
CA LYS A 40 -19.85 -4.17 -1.73
C LYS A 40 -18.71 -5.09 -1.29
N GLU A 41 -18.08 -5.81 -2.21
CA GLU A 41 -16.94 -6.68 -1.89
C GLU A 41 -15.71 -5.87 -1.47
N TYR A 42 -15.50 -4.68 -2.05
CA TYR A 42 -14.47 -3.74 -1.61
C TYR A 42 -14.67 -3.34 -0.14
N TRP A 43 -15.87 -2.93 0.25
CA TRP A 43 -16.13 -2.51 1.63
C TRP A 43 -15.97 -3.65 2.63
N LYS A 44 -16.36 -4.88 2.26
CA LYS A 44 -16.11 -6.08 3.07
C LYS A 44 -14.62 -6.38 3.24
N ASN A 45 -13.83 -6.28 2.17
CA ASN A 45 -12.38 -6.45 2.26
C ASN A 45 -11.73 -5.31 3.05
N ARG A 46 -12.23 -4.08 2.91
CA ARG A 46 -11.73 -2.93 3.66
C ARG A 46 -11.93 -3.12 5.16
N GLU A 47 -13.12 -3.55 5.58
CA GLU A 47 -13.44 -3.86 6.98
C GLU A 47 -12.51 -4.96 7.53
N HIS A 48 -12.34 -6.08 6.81
CA HIS A 48 -11.40 -7.15 7.20
C HIS A 48 -9.98 -6.63 7.45
N PHE A 49 -9.43 -5.85 6.50
CA PHE A 49 -8.07 -5.31 6.66
C PHE A 49 -7.97 -4.24 7.75
N GLU A 50 -9.03 -3.50 8.07
CA GLU A 50 -9.03 -2.59 9.22
C GLU A 50 -9.02 -3.34 10.56
N GLU A 51 -9.48 -4.59 10.60
CA GLU A 51 -9.40 -5.46 11.80
C GLU A 51 -8.02 -6.13 11.95
N VAL A 52 -7.42 -6.61 10.86
CA VAL A 52 -6.19 -7.41 10.92
C VAL A 52 -4.91 -6.61 10.70
N LEU A 53 -4.98 -5.47 10.01
CA LEU A 53 -3.83 -4.60 9.76
C LEU A 53 -4.00 -3.31 10.57
N PRO A 54 -3.14 -3.07 11.58
CA PRO A 54 -3.17 -1.83 12.35
C PRO A 54 -3.15 -0.60 11.45
N VAL A 55 -4.06 0.34 11.73
CA VAL A 55 -4.11 1.63 11.03
C VAL A 55 -3.15 2.60 11.73
N PRO A 56 -2.10 3.10 11.06
CA PRO A 56 -1.19 4.07 11.66
C PRO A 56 -1.91 5.34 12.16
N PRO A 57 -1.67 5.80 13.41
CA PRO A 57 -2.40 6.93 14.01
C PRO A 57 -2.30 8.24 13.23
N PHE A 58 -1.23 8.45 12.46
CA PHE A 58 -1.08 9.68 11.66
C PHE A 58 -2.15 9.81 10.55
N TYR A 59 -2.88 8.73 10.21
CA TYR A 59 -4.02 8.82 9.31
C TYR A 59 -5.22 9.57 9.93
N GLU A 60 -5.34 9.64 11.26
CA GLU A 60 -6.37 10.45 11.95
C GLU A 60 -6.22 11.94 11.65
N GLN A 61 -4.98 12.39 11.40
CA GLN A 61 -4.65 13.76 11.03
C GLN A 61 -4.46 13.90 9.52
N ASP A 62 -4.96 12.94 8.74
CA ASP A 62 -4.90 12.97 7.28
C ASP A 62 -3.43 12.98 6.77
N ASN A 63 -2.55 12.22 7.42
CA ASN A 63 -1.14 12.01 7.04
C ASN A 63 -0.37 13.31 6.72
N PRO A 64 -0.16 14.21 7.72
CA PRO A 64 0.40 15.54 7.52
C PRO A 64 1.87 15.52 7.05
N ASP A 65 2.61 14.48 7.41
CA ASP A 65 4.01 14.28 7.03
C ASP A 65 4.18 13.64 5.64
N GLY A 66 3.09 13.29 4.96
CA GLY A 66 3.16 12.63 3.65
C GLY A 66 3.84 11.26 3.70
N ALA A 67 3.75 10.56 4.83
CA ALA A 67 4.40 9.28 5.06
C ALA A 67 3.87 8.18 4.14
N ILE A 68 4.74 7.21 3.86
CA ILE A 68 4.42 6.03 3.07
C ILE A 68 4.74 4.76 3.84
N THR A 69 3.87 3.77 3.75
CA THR A 69 4.05 2.46 4.39
C THR A 69 4.80 1.48 3.50
N TRP A 70 5.60 0.63 4.14
CA TRP A 70 6.34 -0.48 3.57
C TRP A 70 6.09 -1.71 4.44
N PHE A 71 5.73 -2.84 3.82
CA PHE A 71 5.67 -4.12 4.50
C PHE A 71 7.08 -4.58 4.89
N LYS A 72 7.17 -5.25 6.03
CA LYS A 72 8.35 -6.02 6.41
C LYS A 72 8.30 -7.34 5.66
N ASP A 73 9.44 -7.77 5.11
CA ASP A 73 9.59 -9.10 4.53
C ASP A 73 9.78 -10.13 5.66
N THR A 74 8.70 -10.38 6.39
CA THR A 74 8.55 -11.38 7.46
C THR A 74 7.31 -12.23 7.18
N ASP A 75 7.13 -13.33 7.91
CA ASP A 75 5.97 -14.21 7.73
C ASP A 75 4.65 -13.45 7.97
N GLU A 76 4.60 -12.59 8.98
CA GLU A 76 3.43 -11.78 9.32
C GLU A 76 3.14 -10.73 8.25
N GLY A 77 4.15 -9.94 7.84
CA GLY A 77 3.99 -8.94 6.79
C GLY A 77 3.58 -9.56 5.44
N ASN A 78 4.15 -10.72 5.12
CA ASN A 78 3.84 -11.47 3.90
C ASN A 78 2.46 -12.12 3.94
N ALA A 79 1.95 -12.51 5.12
CA ALA A 79 0.58 -13.01 5.26
C ALA A 79 -0.44 -11.95 4.84
N ILE A 80 -0.27 -10.70 5.29
CA ILE A 80 -1.15 -9.58 4.90
C ILE A 80 -1.15 -9.40 3.38
N TRP A 81 0.03 -9.38 2.74
CA TRP A 81 0.10 -9.29 1.28
C TRP A 81 -0.60 -10.47 0.60
N ASN A 82 -0.39 -11.70 1.08
CA ASN A 82 -0.99 -12.89 0.47
C ASN A 82 -2.53 -12.83 0.50
N GLU A 83 -3.14 -12.26 1.54
CA GLU A 83 -4.60 -12.09 1.62
C GLU A 83 -5.18 -11.02 0.67
N MET A 84 -4.36 -10.19 0.03
CA MET A 84 -4.83 -9.09 -0.85
C MET A 84 -5.25 -9.53 -2.26
N ASP A 85 -5.77 -10.74 -2.46
CA ASP A 85 -6.19 -11.25 -3.77
C ASP A 85 -7.22 -10.32 -4.43
N PHE A 86 -8.25 -9.91 -3.69
CA PHE A 86 -9.27 -9.00 -4.19
C PHE A 86 -8.68 -7.72 -4.78
N TYR A 87 -7.73 -7.08 -4.07
CA TYR A 87 -7.14 -5.83 -4.55
C TYR A 87 -6.28 -6.02 -5.80
N ARG A 88 -5.56 -7.15 -5.90
CA ARG A 88 -4.79 -7.51 -7.10
C ARG A 88 -5.72 -7.74 -8.30
N ASP A 89 -6.81 -8.47 -8.08
CA ASP A 89 -7.80 -8.76 -9.12
C ASP A 89 -8.47 -7.48 -9.62
N MET A 90 -8.84 -6.57 -8.72
CA MET A 90 -9.37 -5.26 -9.09
C MET A 90 -8.37 -4.44 -9.91
N CYS A 91 -7.10 -4.43 -9.50
CA CYS A 91 -6.07 -3.76 -10.29
C CYS A 91 -5.92 -4.39 -11.69
N SER A 92 -5.86 -5.71 -11.80
CA SER A 92 -5.79 -6.42 -13.07
C SER A 92 -6.99 -6.13 -13.97
N LYS A 93 -8.21 -6.29 -13.44
CA LYS A 93 -9.48 -6.07 -14.17
C LYS A 93 -9.59 -4.67 -14.76
N TYR A 94 -9.15 -3.65 -14.02
CA TYR A 94 -9.25 -2.26 -14.42
C TYR A 94 -7.96 -1.71 -15.07
N GLY A 95 -7.01 -2.56 -15.44
CA GLY A 95 -5.80 -2.18 -16.16
C GLY A 95 -4.84 -1.32 -15.34
N ILE A 96 -4.85 -1.45 -14.02
CA ILE A 96 -3.94 -0.77 -13.10
C ILE A 96 -2.68 -1.63 -12.92
N THR A 97 -1.57 -1.20 -13.49
CA THR A 97 -0.27 -1.85 -13.28
C THR A 97 0.20 -1.67 -11.84
N LEU A 98 0.50 -2.79 -11.17
CA LEU A 98 1.17 -2.78 -9.87
C LEU A 98 2.68 -2.89 -10.04
N VAL A 99 3.39 -2.18 -9.19
CA VAL A 99 4.85 -2.17 -9.06
C VAL A 99 5.20 -2.55 -7.64
N MET A 100 6.18 -3.41 -7.49
CA MET A 100 6.80 -3.74 -6.21
C MET A 100 8.15 -3.06 -6.12
N SER A 101 8.30 -2.20 -5.12
CA SER A 101 9.58 -1.62 -4.71
C SER A 101 10.13 -2.38 -3.52
N GLU A 102 11.41 -2.74 -3.53
CA GLU A 102 12.07 -3.54 -2.49
C GLU A 102 13.39 -2.91 -2.06
N CYS A 103 13.74 -2.99 -0.78
CA CYS A 103 15.02 -2.53 -0.24
C CYS A 103 15.48 -3.40 0.95
N ASP A 104 16.80 -3.46 1.18
CA ASP A 104 17.41 -4.29 2.25
C ASP A 104 17.59 -3.52 3.58
N LYS A 105 17.13 -2.27 3.65
CA LYS A 105 17.24 -1.37 4.82
C LYS A 105 15.97 -0.54 4.95
N ILE A 106 15.73 0.02 6.14
CA ILE A 106 14.65 0.98 6.35
C ILE A 106 14.83 2.16 5.38
N PRO A 107 13.82 2.50 4.57
CA PRO A 107 14.02 3.41 3.45
C PRO A 107 13.95 4.91 3.78
N GLY A 108 13.60 5.29 5.03
CA GLY A 108 13.52 6.68 5.47
C GLY A 108 13.40 6.82 7.00
N GLU A 109 13.00 8.01 7.45
CA GLU A 109 12.73 8.29 8.86
C GLU A 109 11.45 7.57 9.31
N VAL A 110 11.57 6.60 10.22
CA VAL A 110 10.42 5.86 10.77
C VAL A 110 9.61 6.77 11.68
N ILE A 111 8.31 6.88 11.39
CA ILE A 111 7.35 7.57 12.25
C ILE A 111 6.31 6.63 12.86
N TYR A 112 6.28 5.38 12.40
CA TYR A 112 5.40 4.33 12.88
C TYR A 112 5.96 2.96 12.50
N GLU A 113 5.81 1.98 13.37
CA GLU A 113 6.18 0.60 13.14
C GLU A 113 5.23 -0.31 13.92
N ASP A 114 4.74 -1.37 13.26
CA ASP A 114 3.99 -2.46 13.85
C ASP A 114 4.63 -3.81 13.45
N GLU A 115 3.96 -4.95 13.69
CA GLU A 115 4.49 -6.27 13.33
C GLU A 115 4.61 -6.51 11.81
N PHE A 116 3.77 -5.86 11.01
CA PHE A 116 3.60 -6.08 9.57
C PHE A 116 4.34 -5.07 8.70
N GLN A 117 4.44 -3.81 9.14
CA GLN A 117 4.86 -2.68 8.31
C GLN A 117 5.62 -1.61 9.10
N VAL A 118 6.29 -0.74 8.35
CA VAL A 118 6.84 0.54 8.81
C VAL A 118 6.22 1.67 8.00
N ALA A 119 5.94 2.81 8.62
CA ALA A 119 5.67 4.04 7.90
C ALA A 119 6.87 4.98 8.01
N VAL A 120 7.32 5.47 6.87
CA VAL A 120 8.47 6.37 6.78
C VAL A 120 8.09 7.69 6.12
N LYS A 121 8.79 8.75 6.53
CA LYS A 121 8.90 10.00 5.79
C LYS A 121 10.35 10.24 5.39
N ASN A 122 10.62 11.28 4.60
CA ASN A 122 11.98 11.68 4.23
C ASN A 122 12.84 10.49 3.78
N LEU A 123 12.48 9.87 2.65
CA LEU A 123 13.26 8.76 2.10
C LEU A 123 14.73 9.16 1.99
N TYR A 124 15.63 8.27 2.42
CA TYR A 124 17.06 8.58 2.40
C TYR A 124 17.57 8.62 0.96
N ASP A 125 18.37 9.63 0.61
CA ASP A 125 18.88 9.81 -0.76
C ASP A 125 19.79 8.66 -1.22
N ASP A 126 20.43 7.94 -0.28
CA ASP A 126 21.33 6.83 -0.54
C ASP A 126 20.65 5.45 -0.48
N ILE A 127 19.32 5.38 -0.33
CA ILE A 127 18.60 4.12 -0.30
C ILE A 127 18.59 3.46 -1.68
N SER A 128 19.06 2.21 -1.74
CA SER A 128 18.94 1.38 -2.94
C SER A 128 17.58 0.70 -2.97
N ILE A 129 16.66 1.24 -3.78
CA ILE A 129 15.35 0.62 -4.05
C ILE A 129 15.37 -0.05 -5.42
N LYS A 130 14.98 -1.32 -5.47
CA LYS A 130 14.76 -2.05 -6.72
C LYS A 130 13.27 -2.10 -7.01
N THR A 131 12.88 -1.81 -8.24
CA THR A 131 11.48 -1.82 -8.66
C THR A 131 11.25 -2.87 -9.75
N LYS A 132 10.11 -3.55 -9.68
CA LYS A 132 9.65 -4.47 -10.72
C LYS A 132 8.15 -4.35 -10.89
N GLU A 133 7.67 -4.38 -12.12
CA GLU A 133 6.24 -4.55 -12.39
C GLU A 133 5.81 -5.95 -11.95
N LEU A 134 4.62 -6.05 -11.37
CA LEU A 134 3.99 -7.32 -11.05
C LEU A 134 3.10 -7.70 -12.23
N GLY A 135 3.44 -8.82 -12.88
CA GLY A 135 2.61 -9.42 -13.91
C GLY A 135 1.52 -10.28 -13.28
N PHE A 136 0.27 -10.06 -13.68
CA PHE A 136 -0.89 -10.89 -13.35
C PHE A 136 -1.68 -11.17 -14.62
#